data_AF-F2LUU9-F1
#
_entry.id   AF-F2LUU9-F1
#
_cell.length_a   1.000
_cell.length_b   1.000
_cell.length_c   1.000
_cell.angle_alpha   90.00
_cell.angle_beta   90.00
_cell.angle_gamma   90.00
#
_symmetry.space_group_name_H-M   'P 1'
#
loop_
_entity.id
_entity.type
_entity.pdbx_description
1 polymer ?
#
loop_
_entity_poly.entity_id
_entity_poly.type
_entity_poly.pdbx_seq_one_letter_code
_entity_poly.pdbx_strand_id
1 'polypeptide(L)'
;MEKNQIDVLIDRYGFEMVETHISWVLLGNELVYKIKKPVDFGFLDYTTIEKRLKFCQKEIELNKRLAEEIYLGVSMITDKNGDISIDGDGEVIDYAVKMKRMPQGRMMDVLLDENRINSKHIDVLARKIADFHKNASTNDYIASFGSLKTNKLNTDENFEQTKGGIGTFITQFQYDSVKDYTDRFYAQNGDVFQKRIEEGKVRDCHGDMYSKNICIVDEDHIYIYDCIEFNERFRYSDVASDVAFMLMDLENKNRWDLSGLFLKSYLGYSSDNGMMEVLDFYKLYRAYVRGKIAFFQDNPDEANRYFDLAFGYLPEEYKPKVFIFSGLSGSGKTTLALELSKRYGFMVLSSDIIRKRLAGMDVNDKDLADFGSGIYSVKMTERVYAKMIDDAYQLARLGKGVILDATFLKKSQREAVFSRFLRLGIKPIVVFIDIDDKTAKEHFKKREKGKSVSDGRYEIYLKQKELLEKPDDAIILDGKAAIEDNLKVLGGILR
;
A
#
# COMPACT_ATOMS: atom_id res chain seq x y z
N MET A 1 -29.94 -1.79 -22.04
CA MET A 1 -30.75 -2.07 -20.85
C MET A 1 -30.63 -0.94 -19.83
N GLU A 2 -31.72 -0.62 -19.14
CA GLU A 2 -31.81 0.42 -18.11
C GLU A 2 -31.96 -0.19 -16.71
N LYS A 3 -31.76 0.61 -15.66
CA LYS A 3 -31.77 0.11 -14.27
C LYS A 3 -33.14 -0.44 -13.83
N ASN A 4 -34.24 0.19 -14.25
CA ASN A 4 -35.60 -0.32 -14.03
C ASN A 4 -35.83 -1.72 -14.60
N GLN A 5 -35.22 -2.07 -15.74
CA GLN A 5 -35.31 -3.40 -16.34
C GLN A 5 -34.52 -4.44 -15.54
N ILE A 6 -33.45 -4.02 -14.85
CA ILE A 6 -32.69 -4.86 -13.92
C ILE A 6 -33.51 -5.16 -12.66
N ASP A 7 -34.24 -4.17 -12.15
CA ASP A 7 -35.12 -4.34 -10.98
C ASP A 7 -36.19 -5.41 -11.23
N VAL A 8 -36.73 -5.50 -12.46
CA VAL A 8 -37.67 -6.57 -12.85
C VAL A 8 -37.04 -7.97 -12.73
N LEU A 9 -35.76 -8.13 -13.12
CA LEU A 9 -35.05 -9.40 -12.97
C LEU A 9 -34.79 -9.74 -11.50
N ILE A 10 -34.42 -8.72 -10.70
CA ILE A 10 -34.21 -8.87 -9.25
C ILE A 10 -35.49 -9.39 -8.59
N ASP A 11 -36.62 -8.75 -8.83
CA ASP A 11 -37.91 -9.11 -8.23
C ASP A 11 -38.38 -10.49 -8.69
N ARG A 12 -38.21 -10.81 -9.99
CA ARG A 12 -38.64 -12.09 -10.57
C ARG A 12 -37.91 -13.28 -9.95
N TYR A 13 -36.60 -13.17 -9.78
CA TYR A 13 -35.76 -14.31 -9.39
C TYR A 13 -35.27 -14.23 -7.94
N GLY A 14 -35.59 -13.16 -7.21
CA GLY A 14 -35.12 -12.94 -5.85
C GLY A 14 -33.60 -12.75 -5.77
N PHE A 15 -33.01 -12.06 -6.73
CA PHE A 15 -31.55 -11.84 -6.76
C PHE A 15 -31.10 -10.76 -5.78
N GLU A 16 -29.92 -10.91 -5.21
CA GLU A 16 -29.18 -9.79 -4.63
C GLU A 16 -28.38 -9.09 -5.74
N MET A 17 -28.30 -7.76 -5.72
CA MET A 17 -27.51 -7.03 -6.72
C MET A 17 -26.27 -6.41 -6.08
N VAL A 18 -25.11 -6.64 -6.71
CA VAL A 18 -23.89 -5.85 -6.51
C VAL A 18 -23.67 -4.97 -7.73
N GLU A 19 -23.59 -3.66 -7.51
CA GLU A 19 -23.39 -2.68 -8.58
C GLU A 19 -21.92 -2.26 -8.66
N THR A 20 -21.32 -2.33 -9.85
CA THR A 20 -19.97 -1.85 -10.14
C THR A 20 -20.03 -0.63 -11.07
N HIS A 21 -18.88 -0.02 -11.39
CA HIS A 21 -18.83 1.11 -12.32
C HIS A 21 -19.30 0.75 -13.74
N ILE A 22 -19.12 -0.51 -14.17
CA ILE A 22 -19.36 -0.95 -15.56
C ILE A 22 -20.36 -2.11 -15.68
N SER A 23 -20.89 -2.63 -14.59
CA SER A 23 -21.78 -3.81 -14.60
C SER A 23 -22.74 -3.85 -13.41
N TRP A 24 -23.88 -4.49 -13.62
CA TRP A 24 -24.78 -5.01 -12.58
C TRP A 24 -24.53 -6.50 -12.41
N VAL A 25 -24.27 -6.95 -11.18
CA VAL A 25 -24.00 -8.36 -10.86
C VAL A 25 -25.16 -8.89 -10.04
N LEU A 26 -25.97 -9.77 -10.64
CA LEU A 26 -27.12 -10.40 -10.02
C LEU A 26 -26.71 -11.74 -9.41
N LEU A 27 -26.84 -11.86 -8.09
CA LEU A 27 -26.46 -13.03 -7.30
C LEU A 27 -27.72 -13.84 -6.95
N GLY A 28 -27.86 -15.01 -7.57
CA GLY A 28 -28.83 -16.04 -7.18
C GLY A 28 -28.23 -17.06 -6.22
N ASN A 29 -28.95 -18.14 -5.91
CA ASN A 29 -28.44 -19.15 -4.97
C ASN A 29 -27.21 -19.89 -5.50
N GLU A 30 -27.26 -20.37 -6.74
CA GLU A 30 -26.19 -21.16 -7.37
C GLU A 30 -25.53 -20.44 -8.56
N LEU A 31 -26.19 -19.43 -9.10
CA LEU A 31 -25.81 -18.75 -10.34
C LEU A 31 -25.64 -17.26 -10.12
N VAL A 32 -24.74 -16.68 -10.90
CA VAL A 32 -24.49 -15.24 -10.98
C VAL A 32 -24.64 -14.79 -12.44
N TYR A 33 -25.30 -13.67 -12.64
CA TYR A 33 -25.43 -13.02 -13.96
C TYR A 33 -24.80 -11.63 -13.91
N LYS A 34 -23.74 -11.42 -14.68
CA LYS A 34 -23.09 -10.10 -14.82
C LYS A 34 -23.54 -9.44 -16.11
N ILE A 35 -24.33 -8.38 -15.99
CA ILE A 35 -24.86 -7.58 -17.10
C ILE A 35 -24.02 -6.30 -17.21
N LYS A 36 -23.51 -6.01 -18.39
CA LYS A 36 -22.68 -4.82 -18.63
C LYS A 36 -23.56 -3.57 -18.77
N LYS A 37 -23.15 -2.46 -18.15
CA LYS A 37 -23.88 -1.18 -18.23
C LYS A 37 -23.65 -0.52 -19.59
N PRO A 38 -24.63 0.23 -20.14
CA PRO A 38 -24.48 0.94 -21.41
C PRO A 38 -23.67 2.24 -21.26
N VAL A 39 -22.37 2.12 -20.96
CA VAL A 39 -21.48 3.25 -20.65
C VAL A 39 -20.30 3.31 -21.63
N ASP A 40 -19.73 4.51 -21.78
CA ASP A 40 -18.46 4.76 -22.48
C ASP A 40 -17.57 5.63 -21.60
N PHE A 41 -16.39 5.12 -21.27
CA PHE A 41 -15.38 5.81 -20.45
C PHE A 41 -14.10 6.14 -21.25
N GLY A 42 -14.13 6.02 -22.57
CA GLY A 42 -13.02 6.24 -23.48
C GLY A 42 -11.97 5.11 -23.51
N PHE A 43 -11.75 4.44 -22.37
CA PHE A 43 -10.95 3.21 -22.31
C PHE A 43 -11.79 1.94 -22.48
N LEU A 44 -13.11 2.09 -22.50
CA LEU A 44 -14.10 1.03 -22.62
C LEU A 44 -15.40 1.59 -23.21
N ASP A 45 -16.04 0.83 -24.09
CA ASP A 45 -17.32 1.19 -24.71
C ASP A 45 -18.30 0.00 -24.73
N TYR A 46 -19.37 0.13 -23.93
CA TYR A 46 -20.48 -0.82 -23.79
C TYR A 46 -21.81 -0.22 -24.28
N THR A 47 -21.79 0.85 -25.08
CA THR A 47 -22.97 1.63 -25.46
C THR A 47 -24.04 0.82 -26.20
N THR A 48 -23.63 -0.09 -27.09
CA THR A 48 -24.56 -0.92 -27.89
C THR A 48 -24.64 -2.36 -27.38
N ILE A 49 -25.76 -3.03 -27.69
CA ILE A 49 -25.99 -4.43 -27.31
C ILE A 49 -24.95 -5.38 -27.93
N GLU A 50 -24.53 -5.12 -29.18
CA GLU A 50 -23.51 -5.91 -29.87
C GLU A 50 -22.14 -5.78 -29.21
N LYS A 51 -21.79 -4.58 -28.75
CA LYS A 51 -20.54 -4.35 -27.98
C LYS A 51 -20.59 -5.13 -26.67
N ARG A 52 -21.71 -5.08 -25.94
CA ARG A 52 -21.87 -5.83 -24.70
C ARG A 52 -21.79 -7.34 -24.92
N LEU A 53 -22.43 -7.88 -25.96
CA LEU A 53 -22.28 -9.30 -26.33
C LEU A 53 -20.82 -9.68 -26.57
N LYS A 54 -20.11 -8.91 -27.40
CA LYS A 54 -18.68 -9.14 -27.70
C LYS A 54 -17.85 -9.21 -26.43
N PHE A 55 -18.06 -8.29 -25.49
CA PHE A 55 -17.29 -8.28 -24.25
C PHE A 55 -17.76 -9.32 -23.23
N CYS A 56 -19.02 -9.74 -23.25
CA CYS A 56 -19.45 -10.92 -22.48
C CYS A 56 -18.72 -12.19 -22.97
N GLN A 57 -18.63 -12.37 -24.29
CA GLN A 57 -17.86 -13.47 -24.89
C GLN A 57 -16.38 -13.38 -24.55
N LYS A 58 -15.80 -12.18 -24.61
CA LYS A 58 -14.38 -11.95 -24.28
C LYS A 58 -14.09 -12.23 -22.81
N GLU A 59 -14.96 -11.79 -21.90
CA GLU A 59 -14.81 -12.08 -20.47
C GLU A 59 -14.79 -13.58 -20.20
N ILE A 60 -15.67 -14.34 -20.84
CA ILE A 60 -15.69 -15.82 -20.72
C ILE A 60 -14.41 -16.43 -21.29
N GLU A 61 -14.01 -16.04 -22.50
CA GLU A 61 -12.79 -16.52 -23.16
C GLU A 61 -11.57 -16.35 -22.25
N LEU A 62 -11.40 -15.16 -21.67
CA LEU A 62 -10.22 -14.84 -20.89
C LEU A 62 -10.21 -15.45 -19.51
N ASN A 63 -11.35 -15.50 -18.84
CA ASN A 63 -11.42 -16.01 -17.48
C ASN A 63 -11.45 -17.55 -17.42
N LYS A 64 -11.90 -18.24 -18.48
CA LYS A 64 -11.79 -19.70 -18.56
C LYS A 64 -10.35 -20.21 -18.44
N ARG A 65 -9.35 -19.39 -18.78
CA ARG A 65 -7.92 -19.73 -18.63
C ARG A 65 -7.52 -20.04 -17.18
N LEU A 66 -8.23 -19.50 -16.20
CA LEU A 66 -7.92 -19.63 -14.77
C LEU A 66 -9.12 -20.07 -13.91
N ALA A 67 -10.33 -20.01 -14.46
CA ALA A 67 -11.59 -20.28 -13.77
C ALA A 67 -12.63 -20.98 -14.68
N GLU A 68 -12.20 -21.96 -15.49
CA GLU A 68 -13.05 -22.66 -16.47
C GLU A 68 -14.41 -23.11 -15.91
N GLU A 69 -14.40 -23.74 -14.74
CA GLU A 69 -15.59 -24.30 -14.11
C GLU A 69 -16.61 -23.26 -13.62
N ILE A 70 -16.18 -22.00 -13.49
CA ILE A 70 -17.01 -20.89 -13.01
C ILE A 70 -17.81 -20.29 -14.15
N TYR A 71 -17.26 -20.20 -15.36
CA TYR A 71 -17.88 -19.47 -16.48
C TYR A 71 -18.71 -20.42 -17.37
N LEU A 72 -20.05 -20.30 -17.27
CA LEU A 72 -21.01 -21.22 -17.88
C LEU A 72 -21.43 -20.83 -19.30
N GLY A 73 -21.28 -19.55 -19.68
CA GLY A 73 -21.63 -19.07 -21.01
C GLY A 73 -22.24 -17.67 -21.00
N VAL A 74 -22.77 -17.25 -22.15
CA VAL A 74 -23.56 -16.02 -22.27
C VAL A 74 -25.04 -16.40 -22.21
N SER A 75 -25.79 -15.73 -21.34
CA SER A 75 -27.26 -15.79 -21.29
C SER A 75 -27.86 -14.60 -22.02
N MET A 76 -29.03 -14.83 -22.63
CA MET A 76 -29.83 -13.78 -23.25
C MET A 76 -30.75 -13.15 -22.21
N ILE A 77 -30.90 -11.83 -22.27
CA ILE A 77 -31.95 -11.11 -21.56
C ILE A 77 -33.03 -10.79 -22.58
N THR A 78 -34.23 -11.35 -22.42
CA THR A 78 -35.33 -11.21 -23.38
C THR A 78 -36.50 -10.44 -22.80
N ASP A 79 -37.24 -9.76 -23.67
CA ASP A 79 -38.48 -9.06 -23.34
C ASP A 79 -39.62 -9.59 -24.23
N LYS A 80 -40.68 -10.08 -23.59
CA LYS A 80 -41.93 -10.48 -24.24
C LYS A 80 -43.08 -9.61 -23.73
N ASN A 81 -43.33 -8.49 -24.41
CA ASN A 81 -44.40 -7.54 -24.09
C ASN A 81 -44.30 -6.94 -22.67
N GLY A 82 -43.09 -6.60 -22.22
CA GLY A 82 -42.78 -6.10 -20.88
C GLY A 82 -42.41 -7.20 -19.88
N ASP A 83 -42.51 -8.47 -20.26
CA ASP A 83 -42.12 -9.61 -19.43
C ASP A 83 -40.62 -9.91 -19.64
N ILE A 84 -39.77 -9.28 -18.82
CA ILE A 84 -38.31 -9.44 -18.93
C ILE A 84 -37.83 -10.70 -18.23
N SER A 85 -37.06 -11.53 -18.93
CA SER A 85 -36.57 -12.82 -18.41
C SER A 85 -35.15 -13.16 -18.87
N ILE A 86 -34.51 -14.11 -18.18
CA ILE A 86 -33.21 -14.65 -18.58
C ILE A 86 -33.44 -15.94 -19.36
N ASP A 87 -32.83 -16.05 -20.54
CA ASP A 87 -32.93 -17.18 -21.45
C ASP A 87 -34.39 -17.58 -21.79
N GLY A 88 -35.31 -16.61 -21.80
CA GLY A 88 -36.72 -16.82 -22.12
C GLY A 88 -37.06 -16.54 -23.58
N ASP A 89 -38.37 -16.49 -23.86
CA ASP A 89 -38.90 -16.08 -25.16
C ASP A 89 -38.87 -14.56 -25.32
N GLY A 90 -38.94 -14.06 -26.56
CA GLY A 90 -39.12 -12.64 -26.88
C GLY A 90 -37.95 -12.01 -27.64
N GLU A 91 -37.94 -10.68 -27.70
CA GLU A 91 -36.84 -9.93 -28.30
C GLU A 91 -35.64 -9.90 -27.34
N VAL A 92 -34.42 -10.10 -27.85
CA VAL A 92 -33.21 -9.99 -27.03
C VAL A 92 -32.89 -8.51 -26.79
N ILE A 93 -32.99 -8.08 -25.54
CA ILE A 93 -32.74 -6.68 -25.13
C ILE A 93 -31.35 -6.46 -24.52
N ASP A 94 -30.71 -7.52 -24.03
CA ASP A 94 -29.31 -7.50 -23.57
C ASP A 94 -28.71 -8.91 -23.40
N TYR A 95 -27.48 -8.97 -22.91
CA TYR A 95 -26.76 -10.19 -22.60
C TYR A 95 -26.13 -10.15 -21.20
N ALA A 96 -25.98 -11.33 -20.60
CA ALA A 96 -25.30 -11.51 -19.32
C ALA A 96 -24.21 -12.58 -19.41
N VAL A 97 -23.10 -12.39 -18.69
CA VAL A 97 -22.17 -13.49 -18.40
C VAL A 97 -22.79 -14.34 -17.29
N LYS A 98 -23.03 -15.63 -17.58
CA LYS A 98 -23.58 -16.61 -16.65
C LYS A 98 -22.43 -17.36 -15.96
N MET A 99 -22.44 -17.35 -14.62
CA MET A 99 -21.38 -17.96 -13.81
C MET A 99 -21.95 -18.79 -12.66
N LYS A 100 -21.17 -19.74 -12.13
CA LYS A 100 -21.46 -20.35 -10.83
C LYS A 100 -21.19 -19.35 -9.70
N ARG A 101 -22.02 -19.34 -8.67
CA ARG A 101 -21.80 -18.52 -7.47
C ARG A 101 -20.62 -19.07 -6.68
N MET A 102 -19.56 -18.27 -6.57
CA MET A 102 -18.42 -18.58 -5.72
C MET A 102 -18.74 -18.25 -4.24
N PRO A 103 -18.25 -19.06 -3.29
CA PRO A 103 -18.49 -18.84 -1.88
C PRO A 103 -17.80 -17.56 -1.39
N GLN A 104 -18.59 -16.55 -1.00
CA GLN A 104 -18.09 -15.23 -0.62
C GLN A 104 -17.13 -15.26 0.59
N GLY A 105 -17.36 -16.16 1.56
CA GLY A 105 -16.45 -16.37 2.69
C GLY A 105 -15.12 -17.05 2.34
N ARG A 106 -14.87 -17.33 1.06
CA ARG A 106 -13.63 -17.94 0.54
C ARG A 106 -12.89 -17.02 -0.44
N MET A 107 -13.34 -15.78 -0.59
CA MET A 107 -12.61 -14.76 -1.33
C MET A 107 -11.28 -14.46 -0.62
N MET A 108 -10.20 -14.30 -1.37
CA MET A 108 -8.86 -14.20 -0.79
C MET A 108 -8.69 -12.93 0.05
N ASP A 109 -9.33 -11.81 -0.31
CA ASP A 109 -9.36 -10.62 0.52
C ASP A 109 -10.00 -10.89 1.90
N VAL A 110 -11.14 -11.56 1.95
CA VAL A 110 -11.80 -11.97 3.19
C VAL A 110 -10.90 -12.90 4.02
N LEU A 111 -10.29 -13.90 3.39
CA LEU A 111 -9.41 -14.84 4.07
C LEU A 111 -8.11 -14.18 4.59
N LEU A 112 -7.62 -13.15 3.92
CA LEU A 112 -6.47 -12.36 4.38
C LEU A 112 -6.82 -11.56 5.63
N ASP A 113 -7.98 -10.90 5.64
CA ASP A 113 -8.46 -10.12 6.80
C ASP A 113 -8.70 -11.03 8.02
N GLU A 114 -9.14 -12.26 7.80
CA GLU A 114 -9.32 -13.28 8.85
C GLU A 114 -8.03 -14.04 9.22
N ASN A 115 -6.88 -13.74 8.58
CA ASN A 115 -5.61 -14.47 8.75
C ASN A 115 -5.69 -15.98 8.48
N ARG A 116 -6.53 -16.40 7.53
CA ARG A 116 -6.76 -17.82 7.16
C ARG A 116 -5.98 -18.28 5.94
N ILE A 117 -5.14 -17.42 5.37
CA ILE A 117 -4.20 -17.78 4.31
C ILE A 117 -2.90 -18.29 4.92
N ASN A 118 -2.48 -19.50 4.49
CA ASN A 118 -1.25 -20.16 4.93
C ASN A 118 -0.28 -20.30 3.74
N SER A 119 0.89 -20.87 4.01
CA SER A 119 1.95 -21.03 3.00
C SER A 119 1.56 -21.95 1.84
N LYS A 120 0.73 -22.97 2.06
CA LYS A 120 0.30 -23.91 1.03
C LYS A 120 -0.64 -23.24 0.02
N HIS A 121 -1.59 -22.41 0.49
CA HIS A 121 -2.43 -21.61 -0.40
C HIS A 121 -1.57 -20.70 -1.31
N ILE A 122 -0.53 -20.07 -0.76
CA ILE A 122 0.38 -19.20 -1.52
C ILE A 122 1.21 -19.98 -2.56
N ASP A 123 1.73 -21.16 -2.21
CA ASP A 123 2.49 -21.99 -3.14
C ASP A 123 1.64 -22.47 -4.33
N VAL A 124 0.41 -22.95 -4.07
CA VAL A 124 -0.53 -23.38 -5.12
C VAL A 124 -0.90 -22.20 -6.02
N LEU A 125 -1.19 -21.03 -5.44
CA LEU A 125 -1.50 -19.82 -6.21
C LEU A 125 -0.31 -19.41 -7.09
N ALA A 126 0.90 -19.40 -6.55
CA ALA A 126 2.12 -19.06 -7.28
C ALA A 126 2.38 -20.03 -8.44
N ARG A 127 2.18 -21.33 -8.22
CA ARG A 127 2.29 -22.35 -9.28
C ARG A 127 1.27 -22.11 -10.39
N LYS A 128 -0.01 -21.92 -10.03
CA LYS A 128 -1.10 -21.69 -11.00
C LYS A 128 -0.83 -20.46 -11.87
N ILE A 129 -0.35 -19.37 -11.27
CA ILE A 129 -0.01 -18.14 -12.01
C ILE A 129 1.23 -18.34 -12.89
N ALA A 130 2.26 -19.02 -12.41
CA ALA A 130 3.44 -19.34 -13.21
C ALA A 130 3.09 -20.20 -14.44
N ASP A 131 2.25 -21.23 -14.26
CA ASP A 131 1.76 -22.08 -15.35
C ASP A 131 0.90 -21.29 -16.34
N PHE A 132 0.04 -20.39 -15.85
CA PHE A 132 -0.72 -19.48 -16.71
C PHE A 132 0.20 -18.59 -17.54
N HIS A 133 1.16 -17.90 -16.92
CA HIS A 133 2.09 -17.02 -17.63
C HIS A 133 2.95 -17.75 -18.66
N LYS A 134 3.37 -18.98 -18.36
CA LYS A 134 4.12 -19.83 -19.29
C LYS A 134 3.32 -20.16 -20.55
N ASN A 135 2.02 -20.42 -20.40
CA ASN A 135 1.13 -20.83 -21.48
C ASN A 135 0.35 -19.67 -22.13
N ALA A 136 0.39 -18.48 -21.54
CA ALA A 136 -0.27 -17.31 -22.08
C ALA A 136 0.29 -16.94 -23.46
N SER A 137 -0.61 -16.51 -24.35
CA SER A 137 -0.29 -16.12 -25.72
C SER A 137 0.74 -14.99 -25.76
N THR A 138 1.64 -15.04 -26.74
CA THR A 138 2.54 -13.94 -27.10
C THR A 138 2.80 -13.99 -28.61
N ASN A 139 2.99 -12.82 -29.21
CA ASN A 139 3.34 -12.59 -30.61
C ASN A 139 3.83 -11.14 -30.75
N ASP A 140 4.29 -10.73 -31.93
CA ASP A 140 4.82 -9.38 -32.17
C ASP A 140 3.83 -8.26 -31.78
N TYR A 141 2.53 -8.48 -31.99
CA TYR A 141 1.49 -7.53 -31.60
C TYR A 141 1.42 -7.38 -30.07
N ILE A 142 1.32 -8.49 -29.33
CA ILE A 142 1.31 -8.49 -27.85
C ILE A 142 2.62 -7.91 -27.31
N ALA A 143 3.76 -8.33 -27.86
CA ALA A 143 5.09 -7.89 -27.47
C ALA A 143 5.25 -6.37 -27.56
N SER A 144 4.62 -5.72 -28.56
CA SER A 144 4.67 -4.27 -28.75
C SER A 144 4.13 -3.46 -27.53
N PHE A 145 3.27 -4.08 -26.71
CA PHE A 145 2.74 -3.45 -25.50
C PHE A 145 3.75 -3.38 -24.35
N GLY A 146 4.80 -4.20 -24.39
CA GLY A 146 5.93 -4.10 -23.45
C GLY A 146 6.93 -3.01 -23.79
N SER A 147 6.78 -2.32 -24.92
CA SER A 147 7.70 -1.26 -25.31
C SER A 147 7.73 -0.12 -24.28
N LEU A 148 8.87 0.57 -24.21
CA LEU A 148 9.01 1.77 -23.37
C LEU A 148 7.94 2.81 -23.69
N LYS A 149 7.62 2.99 -24.97
CA LYS A 149 6.59 3.95 -25.41
C LYS A 149 5.22 3.63 -24.79
N THR A 150 4.81 2.36 -24.83
CA THR A 150 3.51 1.94 -24.30
C THR A 150 3.47 2.01 -22.76
N ASN A 151 4.52 1.52 -22.09
CA ASN A 151 4.61 1.63 -20.63
C ASN A 151 4.61 3.11 -20.18
N LYS A 152 5.39 3.96 -20.84
CA LYS A 152 5.44 5.39 -20.54
C LYS A 152 4.09 6.07 -20.73
N LEU A 153 3.35 5.73 -21.79
CA LEU A 153 1.99 6.22 -21.99
C LEU A 153 1.08 5.84 -20.80
N ASN A 154 1.15 4.60 -20.31
CA ASN A 154 0.37 4.15 -19.15
C ASN A 154 0.66 4.97 -17.89
N THR A 155 1.95 5.24 -17.61
CA THR A 155 2.35 6.01 -16.44
C THR A 155 2.01 7.49 -16.59
N ASP A 156 2.25 8.08 -17.77
CA ASP A 156 2.00 9.50 -18.03
C ASP A 156 0.50 9.82 -17.92
N GLU A 157 -0.38 8.96 -18.44
CA GLU A 157 -1.84 9.09 -18.25
C GLU A 157 -2.24 9.00 -16.78
N ASN A 158 -1.65 8.08 -16.00
CA ASN A 158 -1.92 7.98 -14.57
C ASN A 158 -1.58 9.28 -13.84
N PHE A 159 -0.41 9.88 -14.13
CA PHE A 159 0.00 11.15 -13.54
C PHE A 159 -0.92 12.29 -13.96
N GLU A 160 -1.22 12.42 -15.26
CA GLU A 160 -2.11 13.47 -15.76
C GLU A 160 -3.49 13.42 -15.09
N GLN A 161 -4.08 12.23 -15.02
CA GLN A 161 -5.41 12.01 -14.46
C GLN A 161 -5.49 12.24 -12.95
N THR A 162 -4.36 12.25 -12.24
CA THR A 162 -4.31 12.39 -10.77
C THR A 162 -3.85 13.77 -10.31
N LYS A 163 -3.48 14.69 -11.23
CA LYS A 163 -3.08 16.07 -10.89
C LYS A 163 -4.08 16.80 -9.99
N GLY A 164 -5.38 16.61 -10.24
CA GLY A 164 -6.44 17.22 -9.45
C GLY A 164 -6.55 16.69 -8.01
N GLY A 165 -5.90 15.56 -7.70
CA GLY A 165 -5.89 14.96 -6.36
C GLY A 165 -4.73 15.40 -5.47
N ILE A 166 -3.77 16.18 -5.99
CA ILE A 166 -2.60 16.62 -5.23
C ILE A 166 -3.03 17.54 -4.08
N GLY A 167 -2.51 17.28 -2.87
CA GLY A 167 -2.82 17.97 -1.63
C GLY A 167 -3.89 17.28 -0.78
N THR A 168 -4.81 16.55 -1.41
CA THR A 168 -5.89 15.82 -0.72
C THR A 168 -5.63 14.31 -0.66
N PHE A 169 -5.25 13.71 -1.78
CA PHE A 169 -5.09 12.26 -1.93
C PHE A 169 -3.61 11.82 -1.97
N ILE A 170 -2.73 12.70 -2.42
CA ILE A 170 -1.28 12.49 -2.48
C ILE A 170 -0.61 13.82 -2.18
N THR A 171 0.51 13.83 -1.44
CA THR A 171 1.25 15.07 -1.24
C THR A 171 1.99 15.46 -2.53
N GLN A 172 2.27 16.76 -2.69
CA GLN A 172 3.08 17.25 -3.81
C GLN A 172 4.44 16.53 -3.86
N PHE A 173 5.09 16.36 -2.71
CA PHE A 173 6.38 15.68 -2.62
C PHE A 173 6.32 14.21 -3.08
N GLN A 174 5.30 13.46 -2.66
CA GLN A 174 5.12 12.07 -3.10
C GLN A 174 4.87 11.99 -4.60
N TYR A 175 3.98 12.85 -5.13
CA TYR A 175 3.67 12.90 -6.56
C TYR A 175 4.92 13.18 -7.39
N ASP A 176 5.68 14.23 -7.03
CA ASP A 176 6.88 14.62 -7.76
C ASP A 176 7.98 13.55 -7.66
N SER A 177 8.17 12.94 -6.50
CA SER A 177 9.16 11.88 -6.29
C SER A 177 8.85 10.62 -7.09
N VAL A 178 7.59 10.18 -7.08
CA VAL A 178 7.16 9.00 -7.85
C VAL A 178 7.26 9.26 -9.34
N LYS A 179 6.87 10.46 -9.80
CA LYS A 179 6.99 10.84 -11.21
C LYS A 179 8.45 10.93 -11.66
N ASP A 180 9.31 11.60 -10.90
CA ASP A 180 10.74 11.74 -11.23
C ASP A 180 11.44 10.38 -11.28
N TYR A 181 11.21 9.51 -10.29
CA TYR A 181 11.74 8.14 -10.33
C TYR A 181 11.25 7.37 -11.55
N THR A 182 9.94 7.44 -11.86
CA THR A 182 9.35 6.76 -13.02
C THR A 182 10.01 7.23 -14.33
N ASP A 183 10.18 8.54 -14.51
CA ASP A 183 10.83 9.11 -15.69
C ASP A 183 12.31 8.70 -15.80
N ARG A 184 13.05 8.72 -14.68
CA ARG A 184 14.47 8.26 -14.65
C ARG A 184 14.60 6.77 -14.90
N PHE A 185 13.69 5.96 -14.35
CA PHE A 185 13.72 4.52 -14.53
C PHE A 185 13.62 4.15 -16.02
N TYR A 186 12.70 4.78 -16.77
CA TYR A 186 12.62 4.59 -18.22
C TYR A 186 13.87 5.06 -18.96
N ALA A 187 14.44 6.21 -18.55
CA ALA A 187 15.62 6.75 -19.20
C ALA A 187 16.87 5.87 -19.00
N GLN A 188 16.98 5.19 -17.86
CA GLN A 188 18.15 4.40 -17.47
C GLN A 188 18.02 2.90 -17.79
N ASN A 189 16.80 2.35 -17.81
CA ASN A 189 16.57 0.90 -17.89
C ASN A 189 15.90 0.48 -19.20
N GLY A 190 16.04 1.27 -20.26
CA GLY A 190 15.43 0.98 -21.56
C GLY A 190 15.75 -0.42 -22.10
N ASP A 191 17.00 -0.83 -21.97
CA ASP A 191 17.49 -2.14 -22.41
C ASP A 191 16.84 -3.30 -21.63
N VAL A 192 16.43 -3.07 -20.37
CA VAL A 192 15.75 -4.10 -19.57
C VAL A 192 14.39 -4.42 -20.16
N PHE A 193 13.58 -3.42 -20.54
CA PHE A 193 12.28 -3.65 -21.19
C PHE A 193 12.45 -4.36 -22.54
N GLN A 194 13.47 -4.00 -23.31
CA GLN A 194 13.77 -4.66 -24.57
C GLN A 194 14.16 -6.13 -24.37
N LYS A 195 15.02 -6.42 -23.38
CA LYS A 195 15.37 -7.79 -22.98
C LYS A 195 14.14 -8.60 -22.56
N ARG A 196 13.23 -8.01 -21.77
CA ARG A 196 11.96 -8.67 -21.38
C ARG A 196 11.11 -9.06 -22.60
N ILE A 197 11.04 -8.18 -23.61
CA ILE A 197 10.35 -8.47 -24.87
C ILE A 197 11.03 -9.65 -25.60
N GLU A 198 12.35 -9.61 -25.75
CA GLU A 198 13.13 -10.64 -26.45
C GLU A 198 13.05 -12.01 -25.76
N GLU A 199 12.96 -12.03 -24.42
CA GLU A 199 12.74 -13.23 -23.63
C GLU A 199 11.28 -13.73 -23.64
N GLY A 200 10.40 -13.07 -24.42
CA GLY A 200 9.00 -13.45 -24.57
C GLY A 200 8.20 -13.28 -23.28
N LYS A 201 8.55 -12.28 -22.46
CA LYS A 201 7.93 -12.04 -21.14
C LYS A 201 6.71 -11.15 -21.20
N VAL A 202 6.48 -10.49 -22.33
CA VAL A 202 5.26 -9.73 -22.61
C VAL A 202 4.22 -10.69 -23.17
N ARG A 203 3.12 -10.86 -22.42
CA ARG A 203 2.13 -11.92 -22.64
C ARG A 203 0.72 -11.35 -22.55
N ASP A 204 -0.25 -12.13 -23.02
CA ASP A 204 -1.66 -11.90 -22.75
C ASP A 204 -1.99 -12.28 -21.28
N CYS A 205 -1.58 -11.41 -20.36
CA CYS A 205 -1.69 -11.63 -18.92
C CYS A 205 -3.15 -11.49 -18.42
N HIS A 206 -3.32 -11.37 -17.10
CA HIS A 206 -4.62 -11.09 -16.47
C HIS A 206 -4.93 -9.60 -16.42
N GLY A 207 -3.94 -8.77 -16.08
CA GLY A 207 -4.05 -7.32 -16.01
C GLY A 207 -4.61 -6.77 -14.69
N ASP A 208 -5.36 -7.58 -13.93
CA ASP A 208 -5.97 -7.19 -12.63
C ASP A 208 -5.84 -8.29 -11.55
N MET A 209 -4.62 -8.79 -11.33
CA MET A 209 -4.34 -9.95 -10.48
C MET A 209 -4.10 -9.57 -9.01
N TYR A 210 -5.17 -9.36 -8.24
CA TYR A 210 -5.12 -9.04 -6.81
C TYR A 210 -6.20 -9.77 -6.01
N SER A 211 -6.14 -9.75 -4.68
CA SER A 211 -6.90 -10.70 -3.85
C SER A 211 -8.42 -10.63 -3.98
N LYS A 212 -9.02 -9.52 -4.42
CA LYS A 212 -10.48 -9.46 -4.64
C LYS A 212 -10.94 -10.30 -5.83
N ASN A 213 -10.00 -10.62 -6.72
CA ASN A 213 -10.22 -11.37 -7.96
C ASN A 213 -9.79 -12.84 -7.81
N ILE A 214 -9.65 -13.33 -6.58
CA ILE A 214 -9.18 -14.69 -6.27
C ILE A 214 -10.12 -15.32 -5.25
N CYS A 215 -10.68 -16.48 -5.58
CA CYS A 215 -11.46 -17.32 -4.67
C CYS A 215 -10.68 -18.60 -4.38
N ILE A 216 -10.43 -18.88 -3.09
CA ILE A 216 -9.72 -20.07 -2.63
C ILE A 216 -10.75 -20.97 -1.98
N VAL A 217 -11.42 -21.81 -2.76
CA VAL A 217 -12.45 -22.72 -2.24
C VAL A 217 -11.81 -23.74 -1.31
N ASP A 218 -10.69 -24.32 -1.74
CA ASP A 218 -9.80 -25.19 -0.96
C ASP A 218 -8.39 -25.17 -1.60
N GLU A 219 -7.54 -26.12 -1.22
CA GLU A 219 -6.15 -26.19 -1.69
C GLU A 219 -6.01 -26.64 -3.15
N ASP A 220 -7.02 -27.30 -3.72
CA ASP A 220 -7.01 -27.79 -5.10
C ASP A 220 -7.85 -26.87 -6.02
N HIS A 221 -8.82 -26.15 -5.45
CA HIS A 221 -9.75 -25.29 -6.18
C HIS A 221 -9.51 -23.81 -5.86
N ILE A 222 -8.56 -23.23 -6.61
CA ILE A 222 -8.31 -21.77 -6.65
C ILE A 222 -8.77 -21.23 -8.00
N TYR A 223 -9.67 -20.24 -7.97
CA TYR A 223 -10.17 -19.54 -9.15
C TYR A 223 -9.64 -18.10 -9.15
N ILE A 224 -9.05 -17.69 -10.26
CA ILE A 224 -8.65 -16.30 -10.52
C ILE A 224 -9.53 -15.81 -11.66
N TYR A 225 -10.22 -14.70 -11.47
CA TYR A 225 -11.27 -14.23 -12.36
C TYR A 225 -11.26 -12.70 -12.49
N ASP A 226 -12.18 -12.15 -13.31
CA ASP A 226 -12.24 -10.72 -13.64
C ASP A 226 -10.99 -10.20 -14.39
N CYS A 227 -10.44 -11.03 -15.29
CA CYS A 227 -9.42 -10.63 -16.25
C CYS A 227 -9.91 -9.49 -17.14
N ILE A 228 -9.07 -8.47 -17.36
CA ILE A 228 -9.42 -7.27 -18.14
C ILE A 228 -9.76 -7.64 -19.59
N GLU A 229 -11.04 -7.63 -19.92
CA GLU A 229 -11.58 -7.98 -21.24
C GLU A 229 -11.66 -6.78 -22.20
N PHE A 230 -11.67 -5.56 -21.66
CA PHE A 230 -12.03 -4.37 -22.40
C PHE A 230 -10.86 -3.55 -22.93
N ASN A 231 -9.66 -3.72 -22.36
CA ASN A 231 -8.50 -2.94 -22.76
C ASN A 231 -7.24 -3.80 -22.82
N GLU A 232 -6.80 -4.07 -24.05
CA GLU A 232 -5.61 -4.87 -24.30
C GLU A 232 -4.35 -4.24 -23.73
N ARG A 233 -4.22 -2.91 -23.67
CA ARG A 233 -3.04 -2.23 -23.11
C ARG A 233 -2.86 -2.47 -21.60
N PHE A 234 -3.95 -2.76 -20.90
CA PHE A 234 -3.90 -3.08 -19.46
C PHE A 234 -3.68 -4.57 -19.20
N ARG A 235 -3.95 -5.42 -20.21
CA ARG A 235 -3.85 -6.88 -20.13
C ARG A 235 -2.53 -7.39 -20.74
N TYR A 236 -2.20 -6.96 -21.95
CA TYR A 236 -0.95 -7.27 -22.65
C TYR A 236 0.19 -6.52 -21.97
N SER A 237 0.94 -7.26 -21.18
CA SER A 237 1.96 -6.68 -20.31
C SER A 237 3.04 -7.69 -20.01
N ASP A 238 4.12 -7.18 -19.46
CA ASP A 238 5.13 -8.02 -18.83
C ASP A 238 4.51 -8.86 -17.71
N VAL A 239 4.79 -10.17 -17.63
CA VAL A 239 4.34 -11.06 -16.55
C VAL A 239 4.76 -10.59 -15.15
N ALA A 240 5.83 -9.80 -15.06
CA ALA A 240 6.26 -9.13 -13.84
C ALA A 240 5.22 -8.12 -13.33
N SER A 241 4.44 -7.52 -14.22
CA SER A 241 3.39 -6.56 -13.87
C SER A 241 2.20 -7.22 -13.16
N ASP A 242 1.83 -8.44 -13.57
CA ASP A 242 0.79 -9.23 -12.89
C ASP A 242 1.29 -9.74 -11.53
N VAL A 243 2.51 -10.27 -11.47
CA VAL A 243 3.16 -10.69 -10.21
C VAL A 243 3.27 -9.51 -9.24
N ALA A 244 3.74 -8.36 -9.72
CA ALA A 244 3.84 -7.14 -8.92
C ALA A 244 2.48 -6.71 -8.35
N PHE A 245 1.39 -6.91 -9.08
CA PHE A 245 0.04 -6.59 -8.60
C PHE A 245 -0.32 -7.44 -7.37
N MET A 246 -0.10 -8.76 -7.44
CA MET A 246 -0.36 -9.66 -6.32
C MET A 246 0.53 -9.34 -5.10
N LEU A 247 1.83 -9.11 -5.33
CA LEU A 247 2.76 -8.76 -4.25
C LEU A 247 2.36 -7.44 -3.59
N MET A 248 2.10 -6.40 -4.39
CA MET A 248 1.69 -5.09 -3.91
C MET A 248 0.39 -5.18 -3.10
N ASP A 249 -0.56 -6.00 -3.52
CA ASP A 249 -1.82 -6.18 -2.79
C ASP A 249 -1.64 -6.88 -1.42
N LEU A 250 -0.78 -7.90 -1.34
CA LEU A 250 -0.41 -8.53 -0.06
C LEU A 250 0.29 -7.54 0.86
N GLU A 251 1.21 -6.75 0.32
CA GLU A 251 1.97 -5.72 1.05
C GLU A 251 1.06 -4.58 1.51
N ASN A 252 0.07 -4.20 0.71
CA ASN A 252 -0.96 -3.26 1.10
C ASN A 252 -1.80 -3.75 2.29
N LYS A 253 -2.00 -5.06 2.41
CA LYS A 253 -2.65 -5.71 3.57
C LYS A 253 -1.67 -6.04 4.71
N ASN A 254 -0.45 -5.50 4.67
CA ASN A 254 0.64 -5.73 5.63
C ASN A 254 1.08 -7.21 5.73
N ARG A 255 0.81 -8.05 4.72
CA ARG A 255 1.24 -9.45 4.64
C ARG A 255 2.52 -9.61 3.83
N TRP A 256 3.55 -8.89 4.27
CA TRP A 256 4.91 -8.95 3.69
C TRP A 256 5.51 -10.36 3.75
N ASP A 257 5.12 -11.14 4.77
CA ASP A 257 5.46 -12.56 4.92
C ASP A 257 4.93 -13.40 3.75
N LEU A 258 3.66 -13.21 3.38
CA LEU A 258 3.04 -13.92 2.26
C LEU A 258 3.54 -13.41 0.91
N SER A 259 3.80 -12.11 0.79
CA SER A 259 4.39 -11.51 -0.41
C SER A 259 5.76 -12.13 -0.72
N GLY A 260 6.66 -12.19 0.27
CA GLY A 260 7.97 -12.81 0.11
C GLY A 260 7.88 -14.30 -0.22
N LEU A 261 6.93 -15.02 0.38
CA LEU A 261 6.68 -16.43 0.07
C LEU A 261 6.14 -16.63 -1.35
N PHE A 262 5.21 -15.78 -1.80
CA PHE A 262 4.65 -15.83 -3.14
C PHE A 262 5.74 -15.60 -4.18
N LEU A 263 6.54 -14.55 -4.03
CA LEU A 263 7.64 -14.24 -4.94
C LEU A 263 8.63 -15.40 -5.03
N LYS A 264 9.06 -15.94 -3.87
CA LYS A 264 9.97 -17.08 -3.81
C LYS A 264 9.41 -18.29 -4.56
N SER A 265 8.14 -18.62 -4.34
CA SER A 265 7.50 -19.78 -4.95
C SER A 265 7.32 -19.58 -6.46
N TYR A 266 6.85 -18.40 -6.88
CA TYR A 266 6.68 -18.04 -8.28
C TYR A 266 7.99 -18.11 -9.06
N LEU A 267 9.08 -17.56 -8.51
CA LEU A 267 10.42 -17.64 -9.13
C LEU A 267 10.90 -19.09 -9.23
N GLY A 268 10.58 -19.93 -8.23
CA GLY A 268 10.87 -21.36 -8.27
C GLY A 268 10.21 -22.10 -9.43
N TYR A 269 8.94 -21.78 -9.74
CA TYR A 269 8.20 -22.42 -10.84
C TYR A 269 8.50 -21.81 -12.22
N SER A 270 8.62 -20.47 -12.29
CA SER A 270 8.81 -19.75 -13.55
C SER A 270 10.27 -19.66 -14.02
N SER A 271 11.23 -19.78 -13.09
CA SER A 271 12.66 -19.49 -13.29
C SER A 271 12.94 -18.08 -13.85
N ASP A 272 12.01 -17.13 -13.68
CA ASP A 272 12.09 -15.79 -14.24
C ASP A 272 12.91 -14.81 -13.39
N ASN A 273 14.20 -15.07 -13.21
CA ASN A 273 15.06 -14.23 -12.35
C ASN A 273 15.22 -12.79 -12.87
N GLY A 274 15.10 -12.56 -14.19
CA GLY A 274 15.17 -11.23 -14.80
C GLY A 274 14.02 -10.31 -14.37
N MET A 275 12.94 -10.86 -13.80
CA MET A 275 11.85 -10.08 -13.21
C MET A 275 12.32 -9.10 -12.13
N MET A 276 13.37 -9.45 -11.38
CA MET A 276 13.87 -8.62 -10.29
C MET A 276 14.37 -7.25 -10.76
N GLU A 277 14.76 -7.12 -12.03
CA GLU A 277 15.22 -5.86 -12.63
C GLU A 277 14.06 -4.85 -12.82
N VAL A 278 12.81 -5.32 -12.87
CA VAL A 278 11.61 -4.49 -13.13
C VAL A 278 10.54 -4.58 -12.03
N LEU A 279 10.73 -5.44 -11.03
CA LEU A 279 9.69 -5.80 -10.08
C LEU A 279 9.20 -4.61 -9.25
N ASP A 280 10.13 -3.86 -8.64
CA ASP A 280 9.77 -2.71 -7.79
C ASP A 280 9.17 -1.57 -8.61
N PHE A 281 9.62 -1.39 -9.85
CA PHE A 281 8.99 -0.48 -10.81
C PHE A 281 7.53 -0.86 -11.06
N TYR A 282 7.25 -2.13 -11.34
CA TYR A 282 5.87 -2.58 -11.55
C TYR A 282 5.02 -2.55 -10.27
N LYS A 283 5.60 -2.80 -9.09
CA LYS A 283 4.89 -2.67 -7.81
C LYS A 283 4.46 -1.23 -7.55
N LEU A 284 5.36 -0.28 -7.80
CA LEU A 284 5.07 1.16 -7.76
C LEU A 284 3.96 1.51 -8.74
N TYR A 285 4.07 1.08 -9.99
CA TYR A 285 3.06 1.33 -11.02
C TYR A 285 1.68 0.80 -10.58
N ARG A 286 1.60 -0.43 -10.09
CA ARG A 286 0.33 -1.06 -9.67
C ARG A 286 -0.24 -0.39 -8.42
N ALA A 287 0.59 -0.04 -7.44
CA ALA A 287 0.17 0.76 -6.30
C ALA A 287 -0.41 2.10 -6.75
N TYR A 288 0.25 2.80 -7.67
CA TYR A 288 -0.24 4.07 -8.21
C TYR A 288 -1.58 3.91 -8.94
N VAL A 289 -1.75 2.84 -9.73
CA VAL A 289 -3.03 2.53 -10.40
C VAL A 289 -4.15 2.35 -9.38
N ARG A 290 -3.92 1.61 -8.29
CA ARG A 290 -4.92 1.45 -7.21
C ARG A 290 -5.20 2.76 -6.49
N GLY A 291 -4.18 3.58 -6.24
CA GLY A 291 -4.34 4.93 -5.70
C GLY A 291 -5.21 5.81 -6.60
N LYS A 292 -4.98 5.77 -7.91
CA LYS A 292 -5.81 6.48 -8.91
C LYS A 292 -7.27 6.01 -8.90
N ILE A 293 -7.50 4.69 -8.83
CA ILE A 293 -8.87 4.14 -8.78
C ILE A 293 -9.59 4.63 -7.53
N ALA A 294 -8.94 4.58 -6.36
CA ALA A 294 -9.51 5.09 -5.12
C ALA A 294 -9.75 6.61 -5.15
N PHE A 295 -8.88 7.37 -5.83
CA PHE A 295 -9.10 8.79 -6.10
C PHE A 295 -10.36 9.04 -6.94
N PHE A 296 -10.56 8.29 -8.03
CA PHE A 296 -11.78 8.41 -8.85
C PHE A 296 -13.06 8.01 -8.10
N GLN A 297 -12.93 7.23 -7.04
CA GLN A 297 -14.03 6.84 -6.15
C GLN A 297 -14.22 7.81 -4.98
N ASP A 298 -13.48 8.93 -4.94
CA ASP A 298 -13.47 9.89 -3.84
C ASP A 298 -13.25 9.21 -2.47
N ASN A 299 -12.26 8.30 -2.41
CA ASN A 299 -11.87 7.58 -1.20
C ASN A 299 -10.44 7.97 -0.77
N PRO A 300 -10.25 9.10 -0.06
CA PRO A 300 -8.93 9.59 0.34
C PRO A 300 -8.13 8.58 1.16
N ASP A 301 -8.76 7.83 2.05
CA ASP A 301 -8.06 6.90 2.94
C ASP A 301 -7.46 5.72 2.15
N GLU A 302 -8.21 5.14 1.21
CA GLU A 302 -7.68 4.09 0.35
C GLU A 302 -6.64 4.63 -0.64
N ALA A 303 -6.88 5.80 -1.23
CA ALA A 303 -5.93 6.43 -2.13
C ALA A 303 -4.59 6.72 -1.45
N ASN A 304 -4.63 7.36 -0.27
CA ASN A 304 -3.44 7.66 0.54
C ASN A 304 -2.65 6.38 0.84
N ARG A 305 -3.32 5.29 1.23
CA ARG A 305 -2.64 4.00 1.53
C ARG A 305 -1.87 3.44 0.34
N TYR A 306 -2.42 3.55 -0.87
CA TYR A 306 -1.76 3.08 -2.09
C TYR A 306 -0.69 4.03 -2.58
N PHE A 307 -0.88 5.34 -2.51
CA PHE A 307 0.16 6.31 -2.86
C PHE A 307 1.34 6.28 -1.87
N ASP A 308 1.08 6.06 -0.58
CA ASP A 308 2.11 5.81 0.41
C ASP A 308 2.91 4.55 0.08
N LEU A 309 2.24 3.48 -0.34
CA LEU A 309 2.89 2.24 -0.77
C LEU A 309 3.70 2.42 -2.06
N ALA A 310 3.17 3.16 -3.04
CA ALA A 310 3.89 3.52 -4.26
C ALA A 310 5.18 4.30 -3.95
N PHE A 311 5.08 5.27 -3.05
CA PHE A 311 6.24 6.00 -2.53
C PHE A 311 7.21 5.08 -1.76
N GLY A 312 6.70 4.07 -1.06
CA GLY A 312 7.50 3.11 -0.32
C GLY A 312 8.44 2.26 -1.17
N TYR A 313 8.07 2.00 -2.43
CA TYR A 313 8.92 1.29 -3.38
C TYR A 313 10.03 2.15 -4.00
N LEU A 314 10.06 3.46 -3.72
CA LEU A 314 11.16 4.30 -4.17
C LEU A 314 12.48 3.92 -3.49
N PRO A 315 13.62 4.09 -4.19
CA PRO A 315 14.94 3.95 -3.58
C PRO A 315 15.15 4.90 -2.38
N GLU A 316 16.10 4.57 -1.52
CA GLU A 316 16.38 5.30 -0.27
C GLU A 316 16.76 6.78 -0.49
N GLU A 317 17.34 7.12 -1.65
CA GLU A 317 17.71 8.50 -2.01
C GLU A 317 16.50 9.45 -2.17
N TYR A 318 15.31 8.91 -2.43
CA TYR A 318 14.06 9.68 -2.50
C TYR A 318 13.42 9.91 -1.13
N LYS A 319 13.93 9.27 -0.07
CA LYS A 319 13.26 9.17 1.21
C LYS A 319 13.81 10.17 2.23
N PRO A 320 12.96 10.90 2.96
CA PRO A 320 13.40 11.71 4.07
C PRO A 320 13.91 10.84 5.22
N LYS A 321 14.89 11.35 5.97
CA LYS A 321 15.43 10.65 7.14
C LYS A 321 14.56 10.87 8.36
N VAL A 322 14.29 9.80 9.10
CA VAL A 322 13.50 9.81 10.34
C VAL A 322 14.35 9.26 11.47
N PHE A 323 14.57 10.08 12.49
CA PHE A 323 15.36 9.72 13.66
C PHE A 323 14.47 9.46 14.88
N ILE A 324 14.75 8.38 15.60
CA ILE A 324 14.19 8.09 16.92
C ILE A 324 15.27 8.40 17.93
N PHE A 325 15.15 9.52 18.65
CA PHE A 325 16.08 9.84 19.73
C PHE A 325 15.59 9.12 20.99
N SER A 326 16.40 8.21 21.52
CA SER A 326 16.13 7.39 22.69
C SER A 326 17.18 7.64 23.77
N GLY A 327 16.78 7.49 25.03
CA GLY A 327 17.66 7.71 26.17
C GLY A 327 16.95 8.35 27.36
N LEU A 328 17.58 8.27 28.52
CA LEU A 328 17.01 8.72 29.78
C LEU A 328 16.85 10.25 29.84
N SER A 329 15.91 10.75 30.64
CA SER A 329 15.77 12.19 30.90
C SER A 329 17.11 12.77 31.40
N GLY A 330 17.51 13.92 30.87
CA GLY A 330 18.80 14.55 31.21
C GLY A 330 20.00 14.08 30.37
N SER A 331 19.82 13.13 29.44
CA SER A 331 20.91 12.65 28.57
C SER A 331 21.38 13.64 27.49
N GLY A 332 20.65 14.73 27.25
CA GLY A 332 21.01 15.73 26.23
C GLY A 332 20.30 15.58 24.88
N LYS A 333 19.38 14.62 24.73
CA LYS A 333 18.57 14.38 23.50
C LYS A 333 17.99 15.65 22.89
N THR A 334 17.18 16.38 23.65
CA THR A 334 16.52 17.59 23.15
C THR A 334 17.53 18.63 22.66
N THR A 335 18.66 18.81 23.37
CA THR A 335 19.71 19.74 22.95
C THR A 335 20.32 19.30 21.62
N LEU A 336 20.69 18.02 21.48
CA LEU A 336 21.25 17.48 20.25
C LEU A 336 20.24 17.54 19.09
N ALA A 337 18.97 17.22 19.34
CA ALA A 337 17.91 17.28 18.34
C ALA A 337 17.71 18.70 17.79
N LEU A 338 17.73 19.71 18.67
CA LEU A 338 17.62 21.11 18.28
C LEU A 338 18.83 21.60 17.48
N GLU A 339 20.04 21.18 17.83
CA GLU A 339 21.24 21.53 17.03
C GLU A 339 21.25 20.82 15.67
N LEU A 340 20.82 19.56 15.61
CA LEU A 340 20.68 18.84 14.33
C LEU A 340 19.62 19.49 13.44
N SER A 341 18.51 19.94 14.04
CA SER A 341 17.47 20.72 13.36
C SER A 341 18.00 22.03 12.79
N LYS A 342 18.75 22.82 13.56
CA LYS A 342 19.37 24.05 13.07
C LYS A 342 20.34 23.81 11.91
N ARG A 343 21.12 22.74 11.96
CA ARG A 343 22.20 22.47 10.99
C ARG A 343 21.69 21.87 9.69
N TYR A 344 20.67 21.01 9.75
CA TYR A 344 20.22 20.21 8.61
C TYR A 344 18.72 20.38 8.28
N GLY A 345 17.99 21.22 9.01
CA GLY A 345 16.59 21.53 8.72
C GLY A 345 15.59 20.46 9.17
N PHE A 346 15.97 19.54 10.06
CA PHE A 346 15.05 18.53 10.60
C PHE A 346 13.91 19.12 11.42
N MET A 347 12.72 18.56 11.28
CA MET A 347 11.57 18.89 12.13
C MET A 347 11.66 18.12 13.45
N VAL A 348 11.67 18.81 14.58
CA VAL A 348 11.74 18.17 15.92
C VAL A 348 10.35 18.05 16.52
N LEU A 349 9.92 16.81 16.80
CA LEU A 349 8.69 16.52 17.53
C LEU A 349 9.04 16.10 18.95
N SER A 350 8.77 16.98 19.92
CA SER A 350 9.07 16.74 21.33
C SER A 350 7.88 16.15 22.08
N SER A 351 8.10 15.07 22.82
CA SER A 351 7.03 14.42 23.59
C SER A 351 6.50 15.32 24.69
N ASP A 352 7.35 16.17 25.27
CA ASP A 352 6.98 17.10 26.35
C ASP A 352 6.06 18.20 25.81
N ILE A 353 6.37 18.75 24.62
CA ILE A 353 5.52 19.76 23.97
C ILE A 353 4.17 19.15 23.58
N ILE A 354 4.16 17.96 22.97
CA ILE A 354 2.92 17.28 22.56
C ILE A 354 2.08 16.93 23.79
N ARG A 355 2.70 16.47 24.87
CA ARG A 355 2.03 16.13 26.13
C ARG A 355 1.31 17.33 26.73
N LYS A 356 1.96 18.49 26.81
CA LYS A 356 1.34 19.72 27.34
C LYS A 356 0.20 20.22 26.46
N ARG A 357 0.39 20.21 25.14
CA ARG A 357 -0.67 20.57 24.18
C ARG A 357 -1.90 19.67 24.32
N LEU A 358 -1.72 18.35 24.43
CA LEU A 358 -2.82 17.41 24.62
C LEU A 358 -3.51 17.54 25.99
N ALA A 359 -2.81 18.08 27.00
CA ALA A 359 -3.36 18.38 28.31
C ALA A 359 -4.00 19.77 28.41
N GLY A 360 -3.96 20.58 27.33
CA GLY A 360 -4.48 21.96 27.34
C GLY A 360 -3.63 22.95 28.14
N MET A 361 -2.36 22.64 28.39
CA MET A 361 -1.42 23.46 29.15
C MET A 361 -0.58 24.36 28.24
N ASP A 362 -0.07 25.49 28.77
CA ASP A 362 0.97 26.23 28.06
C ASP A 362 2.25 25.38 27.97
N VAL A 363 3.00 25.52 26.88
CA VAL A 363 4.23 24.74 26.68
C VAL A 363 5.30 25.05 27.74
N ASN A 364 5.25 26.23 28.36
CA ASN A 364 6.17 26.65 29.40
C ASN A 364 5.71 26.26 30.82
N ASP A 365 4.46 25.82 30.99
CA ASP A 365 3.95 25.37 32.29
C ASP A 365 4.69 24.12 32.73
N LYS A 366 5.10 24.05 34.00
CA LYS A 366 5.70 22.84 34.58
C LYS A 366 4.63 22.02 35.26
N ASP A 367 4.55 20.73 34.93
CA ASP A 367 3.78 19.77 35.71
C ASP A 367 4.72 19.05 36.69
N LEU A 368 4.45 19.22 37.99
CA LEU A 368 5.21 18.58 39.07
C LEU A 368 4.63 17.23 39.49
N ALA A 369 3.62 16.70 38.80
CA ALA A 369 3.03 15.39 39.07
C ALA A 369 4.06 14.26 39.18
N ASP A 370 3.71 13.22 39.95
CA ASP A 370 4.56 12.05 40.15
C ASP A 370 4.70 11.20 38.89
N PHE A 371 5.82 10.49 38.79
CA PHE A 371 6.08 9.54 37.69
C PHE A 371 4.93 8.53 37.52
N GLY A 372 4.37 8.45 36.31
CA GLY A 372 3.26 7.54 36.01
C GLY A 372 1.87 8.07 36.38
N SER A 373 1.76 9.33 36.81
CA SER A 373 0.49 9.99 37.17
C SER A 373 0.24 11.23 36.31
N GLY A 374 -0.99 11.76 36.35
CA GLY A 374 -1.38 12.96 35.60
C GLY A 374 -1.06 12.86 34.10
N ILE A 375 -0.38 13.88 33.57
CA ILE A 375 0.02 13.91 32.15
C ILE A 375 1.08 12.86 31.78
N TYR A 376 1.70 12.20 32.77
CA TYR A 376 2.71 11.15 32.60
C TYR A 376 2.14 9.73 32.85
N SER A 377 0.82 9.60 32.98
CA SER A 377 0.17 8.28 33.04
C SER A 377 0.46 7.43 31.80
N VAL A 378 0.35 6.11 31.94
CA VAL A 378 0.58 5.16 30.83
C VAL A 378 -0.31 5.50 29.63
N LYS A 379 -1.62 5.68 29.86
CA LYS A 379 -2.60 6.06 28.81
C LYS A 379 -2.25 7.39 28.14
N MET A 380 -1.80 8.39 28.90
CA MET A 380 -1.40 9.67 28.31
C MET A 380 -0.10 9.53 27.50
N THR A 381 0.85 8.74 27.97
CA THR A 381 2.09 8.45 27.24
C THR A 381 1.81 7.77 25.90
N GLU A 382 0.93 6.76 25.90
CA GLU A 382 0.48 6.09 24.66
C GLU A 382 -0.15 7.08 23.67
N ARG A 383 -1.05 7.95 24.13
CA ARG A 383 -1.68 9.00 23.30
C ARG A 383 -0.66 9.98 22.73
N VAL A 384 0.31 10.40 23.53
CA VAL A 384 1.39 11.32 23.10
C VAL A 384 2.26 10.66 22.03
N TYR A 385 2.63 9.40 22.22
CA TYR A 385 3.47 8.68 21.27
C TYR A 385 2.72 8.41 19.97
N ALA A 386 1.45 8.01 20.04
CA ALA A 386 0.61 7.85 18.85
C ALA A 386 0.49 9.16 18.05
N LYS A 387 0.23 10.30 18.72
CA LYS A 387 0.16 11.61 18.05
C LYS A 387 1.50 12.02 17.45
N MET A 388 2.61 11.82 18.16
CA MET A 388 3.95 12.11 17.67
C MET A 388 4.28 11.30 16.42
N ILE A 389 3.97 10.00 16.43
CA ILE A 389 4.20 9.09 15.31
C ILE A 389 3.37 9.51 14.10
N ASP A 390 2.11 9.91 14.31
CA ASP A 390 1.25 10.40 13.22
C ASP A 390 1.75 11.74 12.65
N ASP A 391 2.14 12.69 13.49
CA ASP A 391 2.73 13.96 13.04
C ASP A 391 4.04 13.74 12.26
N ALA A 392 4.88 12.81 12.73
CA ALA A 392 6.10 12.43 12.04
C ALA A 392 5.80 11.82 10.66
N TYR A 393 4.78 10.97 10.59
CA TYR A 393 4.33 10.34 9.37
C TYR A 393 3.87 11.38 8.34
N GLN A 394 3.01 12.33 8.73
CA GLN A 394 2.55 13.38 7.81
C GLN A 394 3.70 14.28 7.34
N LEU A 395 4.64 14.63 8.22
CA LEU A 395 5.81 15.42 7.84
C LEU A 395 6.72 14.67 6.85
N ALA A 396 6.93 13.37 7.05
CA ALA A 396 7.71 12.56 6.12
C ALA A 396 7.02 12.45 4.75
N ARG A 397 5.69 12.34 4.70
CA ARG A 397 4.93 12.42 3.43
C ARG A 397 5.11 13.76 2.72
N LEU A 398 5.39 14.83 3.45
CA LEU A 398 5.73 16.15 2.89
C LEU A 398 7.22 16.32 2.56
N GLY A 399 8.01 15.23 2.60
CA GLY A 399 9.44 15.23 2.30
C GLY A 399 10.30 15.87 3.38
N LYS A 400 9.77 16.05 4.61
CA LYS A 400 10.53 16.63 5.72
C LYS A 400 11.25 15.53 6.48
N GLY A 401 12.54 15.73 6.73
CA GLY A 401 13.26 14.93 7.72
C GLY A 401 12.71 15.21 9.11
N VAL A 402 12.56 14.17 9.95
CA VAL A 402 11.93 14.27 11.27
C VAL A 402 12.81 13.68 12.36
N ILE A 403 12.82 14.31 13.54
CA ILE A 403 13.40 13.77 14.77
C ILE A 403 12.27 13.61 15.80
N LEU A 404 12.03 12.38 16.24
CA LEU A 404 11.15 12.07 17.36
C LEU A 404 11.97 12.16 18.66
N ASP A 405 11.80 13.26 19.40
CA ASP A 405 12.46 13.50 20.70
C ASP A 405 11.56 13.03 21.85
N ALA A 406 11.78 11.79 22.28
CA ALA A 406 11.15 11.21 23.46
C ALA A 406 12.15 10.30 24.20
N THR A 407 11.70 9.62 25.25
CA THR A 407 12.57 8.68 25.96
C THR A 407 12.67 7.33 25.26
N PHE A 408 11.58 6.86 24.63
CA PHE A 408 11.50 5.56 23.91
C PHE A 408 12.18 4.42 24.69
N LEU A 409 11.75 4.24 25.95
CA LEU A 409 12.37 3.33 26.90
C LEU A 409 12.17 1.86 26.51
N LYS A 410 11.02 1.52 25.93
CA LYS A 410 10.64 0.14 25.59
C LYS A 410 10.84 -0.13 24.10
N LYS A 411 11.18 -1.38 23.77
CA LYS A 411 11.28 -1.88 22.40
C LYS A 411 9.98 -1.69 21.62
N SER A 412 8.84 -2.02 22.24
CA SER A 412 7.51 -1.87 21.63
C SER A 412 7.20 -0.43 21.19
N GLN A 413 7.70 0.58 21.93
CA GLN A 413 7.53 1.99 21.57
C GLN A 413 8.31 2.34 20.30
N ARG A 414 9.50 1.76 20.12
CA ARG A 414 10.33 1.95 18.92
C ARG A 414 9.74 1.17 17.74
N GLU A 415 9.32 -0.07 17.96
CA GLU A 415 8.65 -0.93 16.96
C GLU A 415 7.36 -0.30 16.42
N ALA A 416 6.61 0.45 17.25
CA ALA A 416 5.46 1.21 16.79
C ALA A 416 5.84 2.28 15.74
N VAL A 417 7.01 2.93 15.88
CA VAL A 417 7.53 3.86 14.86
C VAL A 417 7.89 3.08 13.60
N PHE A 418 8.70 2.02 13.71
CA PHE A 418 9.08 1.20 12.54
C PHE A 418 7.86 0.71 11.75
N SER A 419 6.84 0.20 12.45
CA SER A 419 5.61 -0.31 11.85
C SER A 419 4.85 0.77 11.09
N ARG A 420 4.81 2.01 11.60
CA ARG A 420 4.15 3.13 10.91
C ARG A 420 4.88 3.54 9.63
N PHE A 421 6.21 3.51 9.64
CA PHE A 421 7.02 4.00 8.51
C PHE A 421 7.32 2.94 7.44
N LEU A 422 7.06 1.65 7.72
CA LEU A 422 7.27 0.55 6.78
C LEU A 422 6.61 0.78 5.42
N ARG A 423 5.38 1.32 5.42
CA ARG A 423 4.62 1.60 4.18
C ARG A 423 5.24 2.71 3.33
N LEU A 424 5.84 3.71 3.96
CA LEU A 424 6.62 4.74 3.25
C LEU A 424 8.00 4.22 2.84
N GLY A 425 8.30 2.95 3.11
CA GLY A 425 9.59 2.33 2.85
C GLY A 425 10.74 3.00 3.59
N ILE A 426 10.45 3.80 4.62
CA ILE A 426 11.45 4.52 5.42
C ILE A 426 11.82 3.61 6.58
N LYS A 427 13.12 3.37 6.77
CA LYS A 427 13.64 2.71 7.97
C LYS A 427 14.08 3.79 8.98
N PRO A 428 13.34 4.00 10.09
CA PRO A 428 13.78 4.92 11.13
C PRO A 428 15.17 4.58 11.69
N ILE A 429 15.94 5.61 12.00
CA ILE A 429 17.29 5.51 12.55
C ILE A 429 17.22 5.74 14.06
N VAL A 430 17.57 4.73 14.86
CA VAL A 430 17.59 4.86 16.32
C VAL A 430 18.92 5.47 16.76
N VAL A 431 18.84 6.58 17.49
CA VAL A 431 19.97 7.23 18.14
C VAL A 431 19.77 7.09 19.65
N PHE A 432 20.65 6.33 20.30
CA PHE A 432 20.61 6.14 21.74
C PHE A 432 21.70 6.96 22.41
N ILE A 433 21.30 7.90 23.27
CA ILE A 433 22.26 8.74 24.01
C ILE A 433 22.46 8.14 25.39
N ASP A 434 23.60 7.47 25.58
CA ASP A 434 23.97 6.86 26.84
C ASP A 434 24.58 7.92 27.78
N ILE A 435 24.23 7.84 29.06
CA ILE A 435 24.71 8.79 30.06
C ILE A 435 24.84 8.08 31.40
N ASP A 436 25.96 8.32 32.09
CA ASP A 436 26.12 7.80 33.44
C ASP A 436 25.40 8.66 34.50
N ASP A 437 25.18 8.05 35.67
CA ASP A 437 24.44 8.65 36.78
C ASP A 437 25.08 9.96 37.27
N LYS A 438 26.42 10.05 37.23
CA LYS A 438 27.17 11.21 37.70
C LYS A 438 26.91 12.41 36.77
N THR A 439 27.08 12.22 35.48
CA THR A 439 26.85 13.26 34.46
C THR A 439 25.37 13.63 34.38
N ALA A 440 24.45 12.66 34.44
CA ALA A 440 23.02 12.94 34.47
C ALA A 440 22.65 13.84 35.67
N LYS A 441 23.18 13.56 36.86
CA LYS A 441 22.95 14.37 38.07
C LYS A 441 23.50 15.79 37.91
N GLU A 442 24.66 15.96 37.29
CA GLU A 442 25.22 17.29 36.97
C GLU A 442 24.36 18.06 35.96
N HIS A 443 23.82 17.38 34.95
CA HIS A 443 22.91 17.99 33.96
C HIS A 443 21.63 18.51 34.62
N PHE A 444 20.99 17.73 35.50
CA PHE A 444 19.81 18.20 36.24
C PHE A 444 20.11 19.42 37.12
N LYS A 445 21.26 19.44 37.83
CA LYS A 445 21.69 20.61 38.62
C LYS A 445 21.89 21.88 37.79
N LYS A 446 22.45 21.75 36.58
CA LYS A 446 22.59 22.88 35.65
C LYS A 446 21.24 23.36 35.14
N ARG A 447 20.30 22.43 34.91
CA ARG A 447 18.96 22.69 34.38
C ARG A 447 18.04 23.43 35.35
N GLU A 448 18.17 23.19 36.66
CA GLU A 448 17.45 23.94 37.70
C GLU A 448 17.70 25.46 37.64
N LYS A 449 18.85 25.88 37.11
CA LYS A 449 19.23 27.28 36.96
C LYS A 449 18.75 27.94 35.67
N GLY A 450 18.07 27.22 34.78
CA GLY A 450 17.64 27.70 33.45
C GLY A 450 16.14 27.50 33.16
N LYS A 451 15.64 28.17 32.11
CA LYS A 451 14.30 27.91 31.55
C LYS A 451 14.35 26.67 30.67
N SER A 452 13.53 25.66 30.96
CA SER A 452 13.45 24.40 30.21
C SER A 452 12.00 23.95 30.09
N VAL A 453 11.63 23.49 28.89
CA VAL A 453 10.29 22.96 28.57
C VAL A 453 10.07 21.53 29.11
N SER A 454 11.14 20.78 29.39
CA SER A 454 11.01 19.41 29.92
C SER A 454 10.82 19.39 31.43
N ASP A 455 9.96 18.47 31.89
CA ASP A 455 9.64 18.27 33.31
C ASP A 455 10.50 17.18 33.97
N GLY A 456 11.53 16.67 33.28
CA GLY A 456 12.41 15.64 33.82
C GLY A 456 13.09 16.05 35.13
N ARG A 457 12.99 15.18 36.15
CA ARG A 457 13.67 15.29 37.45
C ARG A 457 14.62 14.10 37.67
N TYR A 458 15.60 14.24 38.56
CA TYR A 458 16.56 13.16 38.83
C TYR A 458 15.89 11.88 39.39
N GLU A 459 14.84 12.03 40.19
CA GLU A 459 14.02 10.90 40.67
C GLU A 459 13.31 10.15 39.53
N ILE A 460 12.87 10.90 38.50
CA ILE A 460 12.27 10.31 37.30
C ILE A 460 13.34 9.56 36.49
N TYR A 461 14.55 10.10 36.39
CA TYR A 461 15.68 9.41 35.73
C TYR A 461 15.94 8.02 36.32
N LEU A 462 15.95 7.90 37.65
CA LEU A 462 16.15 6.62 38.33
C LEU A 462 15.06 5.60 37.97
N LYS A 463 13.79 6.01 38.01
CA LYS A 463 12.65 5.16 37.60
C LYS A 463 12.70 4.76 36.12
N GLN A 464 13.15 5.66 35.24
CA GLN A 464 13.29 5.35 33.81
C GLN A 464 14.40 4.34 33.54
N LYS A 465 15.48 4.37 34.33
CA LYS A 465 16.60 3.44 34.21
C LYS A 465 16.17 2.00 34.46
N GLU A 466 15.25 1.78 35.39
CA GLU A 466 14.66 0.45 35.67
C GLU A 466 13.82 -0.09 34.51
N LEU A 467 13.23 0.80 33.70
CA LEU A 467 12.36 0.45 32.58
C LEU A 467 13.07 0.43 31.22
N LEU A 468 14.35 0.79 31.18
CA LEU A 468 15.08 0.98 29.94
C LEU A 468 15.45 -0.37 29.31
N GLU A 469 14.85 -0.66 28.17
CA GLU A 469 15.28 -1.71 27.27
C GLU A 469 16.24 -1.07 26.25
N LYS A 470 17.56 -1.18 26.51
CA LYS A 470 18.59 -0.63 25.62
C LYS A 470 18.38 -1.15 24.19
N PRO A 471 18.42 -0.29 23.17
CA PRO A 471 18.23 -0.73 21.78
C PRO A 471 19.48 -1.45 21.27
N ASP A 472 19.28 -2.61 20.63
CA ASP A 472 20.36 -3.43 20.06
C ASP A 472 20.95 -2.82 18.77
N ASP A 473 20.09 -2.31 17.89
CA ASP A 473 20.47 -1.68 16.61
C ASP A 473 20.33 -0.15 16.68
N ALA A 474 21.21 0.51 17.45
CA ALA A 474 21.23 1.97 17.58
C ALA A 474 22.62 2.57 17.41
N ILE A 475 22.64 3.81 16.92
CA ILE A 475 23.83 4.65 17.01
C ILE A 475 23.94 5.11 18.46
N ILE A 476 24.96 4.61 19.16
CA ILE A 476 25.23 4.96 20.55
C ILE A 476 26.07 6.23 20.57
N LEU A 477 25.54 7.27 21.20
CA LEU A 477 26.22 8.54 21.44
C LEU A 477 26.52 8.72 22.93
N ASP A 478 27.68 9.29 23.24
CA ASP A 478 28.06 9.60 24.62
C ASP A 478 27.45 10.95 25.03
N GLY A 479 26.56 10.92 26.03
CA GLY A 479 25.94 12.11 26.61
C GLY A 479 26.92 13.03 27.35
N LYS A 480 28.17 12.60 27.59
CA LYS A 480 29.27 13.44 28.12
C LYS A 480 30.04 14.18 27.04
N ALA A 481 30.04 13.66 25.81
CA ALA A 481 30.81 14.22 24.72
C ALA A 481 30.30 15.63 24.36
N ALA A 482 31.19 16.42 23.76
CA ALA A 482 30.77 17.71 23.22
C ALA A 482 29.71 17.49 22.13
N ILE A 483 28.72 18.39 22.07
CA ILE A 483 27.63 18.31 21.09
C ILE A 483 28.19 18.21 19.66
N GLU A 484 29.26 18.95 19.35
CA GLU A 484 29.88 18.93 18.02
C GLU A 484 30.45 17.56 17.64
N ASP A 485 30.95 16.78 18.60
CA ASP A 485 31.48 15.43 18.30
C ASP A 485 30.34 14.46 18.00
N ASN A 486 29.25 14.54 18.76
CA ASN A 486 28.02 13.80 18.46
C ASN A 486 27.39 14.23 17.12
N LEU A 487 27.45 15.52 16.76
CA LEU A 487 26.98 16.03 15.46
C LEU A 487 27.84 15.52 14.30
N LYS A 488 29.16 15.35 14.48
CA LYS A 488 30.03 14.76 13.44
C LYS A 488 29.64 13.32 13.14
N VAL A 489 29.34 12.51 14.17
CA VAL A 489 28.88 11.13 14.00
C VAL A 489 27.58 11.10 13.20
N LEU A 490 26.58 11.90 13.61
CA LEU A 490 25.30 11.98 12.90
C LEU A 490 25.44 12.55 11.49
N GLY A 491 26.33 13.53 11.27
CA GLY A 491 26.60 14.10 9.97
C GLY A 491 27.22 13.11 8.96
N GLY A 492 27.94 12.09 9.44
CA GLY A 492 28.46 11.01 8.61
C GLY A 492 27.38 10.07 8.05
N ILE A 493 26.23 9.98 8.72
CA ILE A 493 25.08 9.15 8.31
C ILE A 493 24.15 9.88 7.32
N LEU A 494 24.25 11.21 7.29
CA LEU A 494 23.47 12.08 6.41
C LEU A 494 24.13 12.31 5.04
N ARG A 495 25.37 11.83 4.86
CA ARG A 495 26.09 11.79 3.58
C ARG A 495 25.94 10.41 2.97
#